data_AF-A0AA95KBR8-F1
#
_entry.id   AF-A0AA95KBR8-F1
#
_cell.length_a   1.000
_cell.length_b   1.000
_cell.length_c   1.000
_cell.angle_alpha   90.00
_cell.angle_beta   90.00
_cell.angle_gamma   90.00
#
_symmetry.space_group_name_H-M   'P 1'
#
loop_
_entity.id
_entity.type
_entity.pdbx_description
1 polymer ?
#
loop_
_entity_poly.entity_id
_entity_poly.type
_entity_poly.pdbx_seq_one_letter_code
_entity_poly.pdbx_strand_id
1 'polypeptide(L)'
;MSGSAAPVKLRESPAFKVAVSLSIATGLYGVSFGALSVASGFDFWQTMVLSLLLFSGGSQFAFIGVVAGGGSGVAAMTASALLGLRNGIYGMQINAILRPGGWKRYASAHITIDESTATASGQSDPDEQRRGFWTAGIGIFILWNIFTAIGALAGDAMGDPKQWGLDGAAVAAFLALLWPRLKGREPWAIAAACALATILAVPFVPSGVPILVAAVVAGVIGWFSHARLDEGLEPDVDPYAEKHRHGKPANGDTQ
;
A
#
# COMPACT_ATOMS: atom_id res chain seq x y z
N MET A 1 -18.46 24.39 -30.74
CA MET A 1 -19.45 23.42 -30.24
C MET A 1 -18.71 22.44 -29.33
N SER A 2 -18.68 22.72 -28.03
CA SER A 2 -18.03 21.87 -27.03
C SER A 2 -18.95 20.69 -26.74
N GLY A 3 -18.61 19.50 -27.24
CA GLY A 3 -19.34 18.27 -26.93
C GLY A 3 -19.17 17.96 -25.45
N SER A 4 -20.18 18.29 -24.65
CA SER A 4 -20.28 17.82 -23.26
C SER A 4 -20.42 16.30 -23.31
N ALA A 5 -19.34 15.57 -23.08
CA ALA A 5 -19.39 14.13 -22.91
C ALA A 5 -20.41 13.81 -21.80
N ALA A 6 -21.35 12.91 -22.09
CA ALA A 6 -22.38 12.53 -21.12
C ALA A 6 -21.70 11.98 -19.85
N PRO A 7 -22.24 12.27 -18.64
CA PRO A 7 -21.65 11.77 -17.41
C PRO A 7 -21.67 10.23 -17.42
N VAL A 8 -20.48 9.63 -17.51
CA VAL A 8 -20.31 8.16 -17.42
C VAL A 8 -20.94 7.69 -16.11
N LYS A 9 -21.85 6.73 -16.18
CA LYS A 9 -22.47 6.14 -14.99
C LYS A 9 -21.37 5.51 -14.13
N LEU A 10 -21.39 5.76 -12.82
CA LEU A 10 -20.38 5.26 -11.87
C LEU A 10 -20.09 3.75 -12.00
N ARG A 11 -21.09 2.93 -12.33
CA ARG A 11 -20.94 1.48 -12.52
C ARG A 11 -20.24 1.06 -13.81
N GLU A 12 -20.12 1.96 -14.78
CA GLU A 12 -19.48 1.71 -16.07
C GLU A 12 -18.00 2.16 -16.07
N SER A 13 -17.58 2.96 -15.10
CA SER A 13 -16.19 3.41 -14.90
C SER A 13 -15.26 2.21 -14.61
N PRO A 14 -14.20 2.00 -15.40
CA PRO A 14 -13.16 1.02 -15.11
C PRO A 14 -12.49 1.27 -13.75
N ALA A 15 -12.19 2.53 -13.44
CA ALA A 15 -11.55 2.92 -12.18
C ALA A 15 -12.43 2.55 -10.96
N PHE A 16 -13.75 2.73 -11.06
CA PHE A 16 -14.68 2.36 -9.99
C PHE A 16 -14.69 0.85 -9.72
N LYS A 17 -14.69 0.01 -10.76
CA LYS A 17 -14.70 -1.45 -10.60
C LYS A 17 -13.42 -1.96 -9.94
N VAL A 18 -12.27 -1.44 -10.38
CA VAL A 18 -10.97 -1.76 -9.77
C VAL A 18 -10.93 -1.29 -8.32
N ALA A 19 -11.36 -0.06 -8.05
CA ALA A 19 -11.42 0.50 -6.71
C ALA A 19 -12.28 -0.33 -5.74
N VAL A 20 -13.46 -0.80 -6.17
CA VAL A 20 -14.33 -1.63 -5.34
C VAL A 20 -13.68 -2.98 -5.02
N SER A 21 -13.07 -3.63 -6.01
CA SER A 21 -12.36 -4.89 -5.81
C SER A 21 -11.22 -4.74 -4.81
N LEU A 22 -10.39 -3.70 -4.97
CA LEU A 22 -9.31 -3.35 -4.05
C LEU A 22 -9.85 -3.03 -2.65
N SER A 23 -10.95 -2.29 -2.55
CA SER A 23 -11.57 -1.94 -1.26
C SER A 23 -11.98 -3.17 -0.47
N ILE A 24 -12.57 -4.17 -1.13
CA ILE A 24 -12.97 -5.42 -0.49
C ILE A 24 -11.74 -6.22 -0.07
N ALA A 25 -10.78 -6.40 -0.98
CA ALA A 25 -9.57 -7.20 -0.72
C ALA A 25 -8.72 -6.59 0.41
N THR A 26 -8.40 -5.29 0.32
CA THR A 26 -7.62 -4.57 1.33
C THR A 26 -8.42 -4.39 2.61
N GLY A 27 -9.72 -4.13 2.53
CA GLY A 27 -10.60 -4.02 3.69
C GLY A 27 -10.60 -5.29 4.53
N LEU A 28 -10.76 -6.47 3.92
CA LEU A 28 -10.75 -7.76 4.62
C LEU A 28 -9.45 -8.00 5.40
N TYR A 29 -8.33 -7.50 4.88
CA TYR A 29 -7.03 -7.56 5.56
C TYR A 29 -7.00 -6.75 6.87
N GLY A 30 -7.89 -5.77 7.03
CA GLY A 30 -8.08 -5.01 8.27
C GLY A 30 -8.46 -5.90 9.48
N VAL A 31 -9.13 -7.05 9.25
CA VAL A 31 -9.41 -8.01 10.33
C VAL A 31 -8.11 -8.45 11.02
N SER A 32 -7.09 -8.71 10.22
CA SER A 32 -5.79 -9.13 10.74
C SER A 32 -5.10 -8.01 11.54
N PHE A 33 -5.23 -6.76 11.12
CA PHE A 33 -4.71 -5.62 11.89
C PHE A 33 -5.42 -5.51 13.25
N GLY A 34 -6.76 -5.56 13.26
CA GLY A 34 -7.55 -5.48 14.49
C GLY A 34 -7.19 -6.58 15.49
N ALA A 35 -7.14 -7.83 15.02
CA ALA A 35 -6.78 -8.97 15.86
C ALA A 35 -5.34 -8.88 16.37
N LEU A 36 -4.40 -8.48 15.51
CA LEU A 36 -2.99 -8.34 15.88
C LEU A 36 -2.76 -7.22 16.90
N SER A 37 -3.47 -6.10 16.75
CA SER A 37 -3.41 -4.98 17.68
C SER A 37 -3.85 -5.40 19.08
N VAL A 38 -4.99 -6.10 19.19
CA VAL A 38 -5.48 -6.62 20.48
C VAL A 38 -4.56 -7.68 21.06
N ALA A 39 -4.04 -8.60 20.23
CA ALA A 39 -3.04 -9.58 20.65
C ALA A 39 -1.73 -8.93 21.15
N SER A 40 -1.44 -7.71 20.72
CA SER A 40 -0.28 -6.92 21.15
C SER A 40 -0.54 -6.09 22.41
N GLY A 41 -1.71 -6.26 23.03
CA GLY A 41 -2.10 -5.63 24.30
C GLY A 41 -2.82 -4.29 24.18
N PHE A 42 -3.24 -3.90 22.97
CA PHE A 42 -4.08 -2.72 22.79
C PHE A 42 -5.55 -3.04 23.04
N ASP A 43 -6.28 -2.10 23.65
CA ASP A 43 -7.73 -2.23 23.74
C ASP A 43 -8.42 -1.92 22.39
N PHE A 44 -9.72 -2.18 22.34
CA PHE A 44 -10.55 -1.92 21.16
C PHE A 44 -10.47 -0.46 20.70
N TRP A 45 -10.55 0.50 21.62
CA TRP A 45 -10.58 1.93 21.28
C TRP A 45 -9.24 2.43 20.81
N GLN A 46 -8.14 2.00 21.44
CA GLN A 46 -6.78 2.29 20.99
C GLN A 46 -6.53 1.73 19.59
N THR A 47 -6.99 0.50 19.32
CA THR A 47 -6.91 -0.13 18.00
C THR A 47 -7.68 0.68 16.95
N MET A 48 -8.89 1.13 17.29
CA MET A 48 -9.69 1.96 16.38
C MET A 48 -9.10 3.35 16.14
N VAL A 49 -8.56 4.00 17.18
CA VAL A 49 -7.89 5.30 17.05
C VAL A 49 -6.65 5.18 16.16
N LEU A 50 -5.83 4.14 16.36
CA LEU A 50 -4.70 3.84 15.48
C LEU A 50 -5.18 3.61 14.03
N SER A 51 -6.26 2.85 13.86
CA SER A 51 -6.83 2.58 12.53
C SER A 51 -7.31 3.81 11.80
N LEU A 52 -8.03 4.69 12.51
CA LEU A 52 -8.63 5.88 11.93
C LEU A 52 -7.58 6.96 11.64
N LEU A 53 -6.60 7.16 12.52
CA LEU A 53 -5.68 8.30 12.40
C LEU A 53 -4.41 7.97 11.59
N LEU A 54 -3.84 6.77 11.76
CA LEU A 54 -2.60 6.40 11.09
C LEU A 54 -2.83 5.87 9.66
N PHE A 55 -4.07 5.45 9.37
CA PHE A 55 -4.59 4.92 8.10
C PHE A 55 -3.57 4.85 6.94
N SER A 56 -2.80 3.76 6.92
CA SER A 56 -1.73 3.55 5.93
C SER A 56 -1.47 2.07 5.68
N GLY A 57 -2.13 1.15 6.41
CA GLY A 57 -1.88 -0.28 6.37
C GLY A 57 -0.49 -0.63 6.88
N GLY A 58 0.53 -0.49 6.03
CA GLY A 58 1.92 -0.82 6.33
C GLY A 58 2.46 -0.13 7.59
N SER A 59 2.24 1.18 7.72
CA SER A 59 2.72 1.96 8.88
C SER A 59 2.07 1.48 10.20
N GLN A 60 0.84 0.98 10.14
CA GLN A 60 0.13 0.43 11.29
C GLN A 60 0.71 -0.93 11.71
N PHE A 61 1.01 -1.80 10.75
CA PHE A 61 1.69 -3.07 11.03
C PHE A 61 3.12 -2.89 11.53
N ALA A 62 3.85 -1.91 11.02
CA ALA A 62 5.18 -1.58 11.53
C ALA A 62 5.11 -1.12 13.00
N PHE A 63 4.14 -0.24 13.32
CA PHE A 63 3.91 0.21 14.69
C PHE A 63 3.62 -0.98 15.63
N ILE A 64 2.62 -1.80 15.29
CA ILE A 64 2.23 -2.94 16.11
C ILE A 64 3.35 -3.98 16.19
N GLY A 65 4.08 -4.25 15.11
CA GLY A 65 5.21 -5.18 15.11
C GLY A 65 6.32 -4.78 16.08
N VAL A 66 6.60 -3.47 16.21
CA VAL A 66 7.58 -2.97 17.19
C VAL A 66 7.07 -3.16 18.61
N VAL A 67 5.81 -2.80 18.86
CA VAL A 67 5.22 -2.91 20.21
C VAL A 67 5.10 -4.37 20.66
N ALA A 68 4.64 -5.26 19.77
CA ALA A 68 4.56 -6.69 20.02
C ALA A 68 5.94 -7.31 20.31
N GLY A 69 7.00 -6.79 19.69
CA GLY A 69 8.39 -7.20 19.95
C GLY A 69 9.01 -6.60 21.22
N GLY A 70 8.25 -5.90 22.06
CA GLY A 70 8.75 -5.24 23.27
C GLY A 70 9.52 -3.94 23.02
N GLY A 71 9.35 -3.33 21.83
CA GLY A 71 9.92 -2.04 21.48
C GLY A 71 9.24 -0.87 22.18
N SER A 72 9.97 0.23 22.36
CA SER A 72 9.41 1.45 22.92
C SER A 72 8.40 2.12 21.97
N GLY A 73 7.48 2.93 22.51
CA GLY A 73 6.54 3.71 21.69
C GLY A 73 7.23 4.66 20.70
N VAL A 74 8.38 5.23 21.08
CA VAL A 74 9.19 6.08 20.18
C VAL A 74 9.72 5.28 19.00
N ALA A 75 10.22 4.07 19.25
CA ALA A 75 10.66 3.19 18.17
C ALA A 75 9.50 2.78 17.25
N ALA A 76 8.32 2.48 17.82
CA ALA A 76 7.14 2.13 17.06
C ALA A 76 6.69 3.27 16.15
N MET A 77 6.65 4.50 16.68
CA MET A 77 6.37 5.70 15.90
C MET A 77 7.42 5.94 14.82
N THR A 78 8.70 5.71 15.10
CA THR A 78 9.78 5.91 14.11
C THR A 78 9.67 4.91 12.97
N ALA A 79 9.48 3.63 13.28
CA ALA A 79 9.29 2.58 12.26
C ALA A 79 8.05 2.86 11.41
N SER A 80 6.95 3.25 12.05
CA SER A 80 5.71 3.65 11.39
C SER A 80 5.90 4.87 10.48
N ALA A 81 6.55 5.92 10.98
CA ALA A 81 6.81 7.14 10.24
C ALA A 81 7.70 6.89 9.01
N LEU A 82 8.78 6.11 9.17
CA LEU A 82 9.65 5.75 8.06
C LEU A 82 8.89 5.00 6.95
N LEU A 83 8.01 4.07 7.32
CA LEU A 83 7.18 3.38 6.34
C LEU A 83 6.15 4.32 5.70
N GLY A 84 5.62 5.26 6.48
CA GLY A 84 4.65 6.25 6.05
C GLY A 84 5.21 7.37 5.17
N LEU A 85 6.53 7.57 5.13
CA LEU A 85 7.16 8.62 4.29
C LEU A 85 6.76 8.51 2.82
N ARG A 86 6.59 7.29 2.30
CA ARG A 86 6.13 7.06 0.92
C ARG A 86 4.75 7.66 0.65
N ASN A 87 3.85 7.65 1.63
CA ASN A 87 2.53 8.27 1.50
C ASN A 87 2.64 9.79 1.37
N GLY A 88 3.66 10.41 1.98
CA GLY A 88 3.98 11.82 1.75
C GLY A 88 4.40 12.10 0.30
N ILE A 89 5.23 11.23 -0.28
CA ILE A 89 5.64 11.31 -1.69
C ILE A 89 4.43 11.16 -2.62
N TYR A 90 3.61 10.13 -2.39
CA TYR A 90 2.35 9.93 -3.12
C TYR A 90 1.41 11.12 -2.96
N GLY A 91 1.36 11.74 -1.78
CA GLY A 91 0.54 12.92 -1.51
C GLY A 91 0.94 14.11 -2.39
N MET A 92 2.23 14.30 -2.67
CA MET A 92 2.69 15.34 -3.60
C MET A 92 2.23 15.07 -5.04
N GLN A 93 2.36 13.82 -5.49
CA GLN A 93 1.91 13.38 -6.82
C GLN A 93 0.39 13.55 -6.98
N ILE A 94 -0.38 13.06 -6.02
CA ILE A 94 -1.85 13.17 -6.02
C ILE A 94 -2.30 14.63 -5.94
N ASN A 95 -1.61 15.48 -5.18
CA ASN A 95 -1.91 16.91 -5.12
C ASN A 95 -1.70 17.58 -6.49
N ALA A 96 -0.69 17.16 -7.26
CA ALA A 96 -0.45 17.66 -8.62
C ALA A 96 -1.54 17.20 -9.61
N ILE A 97 -1.99 15.95 -9.49
CA ILE A 97 -3.02 15.33 -10.34
C ILE A 97 -4.41 15.91 -10.03
N LEU A 98 -4.83 15.90 -8.76
CA LEU A 98 -6.19 16.22 -8.36
C LEU A 98 -6.44 17.70 -8.08
N ARG A 99 -5.37 18.46 -7.79
CA ARG A 99 -5.41 19.87 -7.37
C ARG A 99 -6.55 20.18 -6.37
N PRO A 100 -6.66 19.43 -5.27
CA PRO A 100 -7.81 19.52 -4.37
C PRO A 100 -7.83 20.87 -3.64
N GLY A 101 -8.99 21.55 -3.67
CA GLY A 101 -9.22 22.81 -2.95
C GLY A 101 -9.84 22.62 -1.57
N GLY A 102 -9.57 23.55 -0.66
CA GLY A 102 -10.21 23.64 0.67
C GLY A 102 -10.00 22.39 1.54
N TRP A 103 -11.07 21.94 2.22
CA TRP A 103 -11.02 20.77 3.10
C TRP A 103 -10.67 19.46 2.37
N LYS A 104 -10.98 19.38 1.06
CA LYS A 104 -10.69 18.20 0.24
C LYS A 104 -9.19 17.92 0.15
N ARG A 105 -8.34 18.93 0.35
CA ARG A 105 -6.89 18.76 0.43
C ARG A 105 -6.50 17.88 1.60
N TYR A 106 -7.01 18.17 2.80
CA TYR A 106 -6.73 17.38 4.00
C TYR A 106 -7.33 15.98 3.88
N ALA A 107 -8.56 15.87 3.38
CA ALA A 107 -9.19 14.57 3.16
C ALA A 107 -8.41 13.72 2.15
N SER A 108 -7.97 14.32 1.04
CA SER A 108 -7.13 13.62 0.05
C SER A 108 -5.80 13.18 0.66
N ALA A 109 -5.14 14.04 1.45
CA ALA A 109 -3.90 13.67 2.11
C ALA A 109 -4.10 12.48 3.06
N HIS A 110 -5.19 12.48 3.82
CA HIS A 110 -5.49 11.41 4.77
C HIS A 110 -5.76 10.06 4.09
N ILE A 111 -6.48 10.04 2.96
CA ILE A 111 -6.79 8.79 2.23
C ILE A 111 -5.73 8.44 1.16
N THR A 112 -4.58 9.11 1.17
CA THR A 112 -3.47 8.80 0.27
C THR A 112 -2.71 7.59 0.80
N ILE A 113 -2.90 6.46 0.12
CA ILE A 113 -2.26 5.17 0.37
C ILE A 113 -1.85 4.57 -0.98
N ASP A 114 -1.08 3.48 -0.96
CA ASP A 114 -0.57 2.81 -2.17
C ASP A 114 -1.72 2.49 -3.14
N GLU A 115 -2.83 1.97 -2.62
CA GLU A 115 -3.96 1.50 -3.40
C GLU A 115 -4.75 2.64 -4.05
N SER A 116 -5.01 3.73 -3.31
CA SER A 116 -5.70 4.90 -3.87
C SER A 116 -4.82 5.62 -4.90
N THR A 117 -3.51 5.64 -4.67
CA THR A 117 -2.51 6.21 -5.58
C THR A 117 -2.35 5.37 -6.84
N ALA A 118 -2.25 4.05 -6.71
CA ALA A 118 -2.14 3.12 -7.83
C ALA A 118 -3.42 3.11 -8.68
N THR A 119 -4.59 3.13 -8.04
CA THR A 119 -5.86 3.18 -8.76
C THR A 119 -5.98 4.47 -9.57
N ALA A 120 -5.56 5.60 -9.00
CA ALA A 120 -5.55 6.88 -9.70
C ALA A 120 -4.53 6.88 -10.85
N SER A 121 -3.27 6.54 -10.57
CA SER A 121 -2.17 6.60 -11.54
C SER A 121 -2.31 5.58 -12.68
N GLY A 122 -3.08 4.51 -12.48
CA GLY A 122 -3.40 3.52 -13.51
C GLY A 122 -4.43 3.98 -14.55
N GLN A 123 -4.98 5.20 -14.43
CA GLN A 123 -5.92 5.75 -15.41
C GLN A 123 -5.27 6.83 -16.27
N SER A 124 -5.62 6.87 -17.56
CA SER A 124 -5.13 7.87 -18.51
C SER A 124 -5.98 9.15 -18.53
N ASP A 125 -7.29 9.02 -18.25
CA ASP A 125 -8.24 10.14 -18.24
C ASP A 125 -8.23 10.83 -16.86
N PRO A 126 -7.97 12.16 -16.78
CA PRO A 126 -8.02 12.92 -15.53
C PRO A 126 -9.29 12.72 -14.69
N ASP A 127 -10.46 12.56 -15.33
CA ASP A 127 -11.72 12.35 -14.62
C ASP A 127 -11.79 10.95 -13.98
N GLU A 128 -11.22 9.94 -14.64
CA GLU A 128 -11.12 8.57 -14.12
C GLU A 128 -10.02 8.47 -13.05
N GLN A 129 -8.91 9.21 -13.17
CA GLN A 129 -7.90 9.32 -12.12
C GLN A 129 -8.53 9.83 -10.82
N ARG A 130 -9.34 10.89 -10.91
CA ARG A 130 -10.07 11.46 -9.77
C ARG A 130 -11.09 10.49 -9.19
N ARG A 131 -11.90 9.85 -10.04
CA ARG A 131 -12.87 8.84 -9.57
C ARG A 131 -12.17 7.67 -8.89
N GLY A 132 -11.14 7.12 -9.51
CA GLY A 132 -10.33 6.03 -8.98
C GLY A 132 -9.76 6.33 -7.61
N PHE A 133 -9.11 7.50 -7.46
CA PHE A 133 -8.56 7.93 -6.17
C PHE A 133 -9.63 7.97 -5.06
N TRP A 134 -10.73 8.69 -5.29
CA TRP A 134 -11.75 8.89 -4.25
C TRP A 134 -12.52 7.61 -3.95
N THR A 135 -12.87 6.82 -4.97
CA THR A 135 -13.57 5.54 -4.75
C THR A 135 -12.69 4.55 -4.00
N ALA A 136 -11.41 4.39 -4.39
CA ALA A 136 -10.51 3.48 -3.71
C ALA A 136 -10.18 3.98 -2.29
N GLY A 137 -9.81 5.24 -2.13
CA GLY A 137 -9.44 5.81 -0.83
C GLY A 137 -10.58 5.75 0.19
N ILE A 138 -11.79 6.18 -0.19
CA ILE A 138 -12.95 6.13 0.72
C ILE A 138 -13.41 4.69 0.95
N GLY A 139 -13.47 3.88 -0.11
CA GLY A 139 -13.92 2.48 -0.01
C GLY A 139 -13.03 1.67 0.90
N ILE A 140 -11.71 1.78 0.72
CA ILE A 140 -10.72 1.14 1.60
C ILE A 140 -10.84 1.71 3.00
N PHE A 141 -10.91 3.02 3.20
CA PHE A 141 -11.00 3.61 4.54
C PHE A 141 -12.19 3.05 5.34
N ILE A 142 -13.36 2.97 4.73
CA ILE A 142 -14.58 2.46 5.38
C ILE A 142 -14.42 0.97 5.68
N LEU A 143 -14.11 0.16 4.68
CA LEU A 143 -14.04 -1.30 4.86
C LEU A 143 -12.90 -1.68 5.81
N TRP A 144 -11.74 -1.04 5.69
CA TRP A 144 -10.61 -1.26 6.58
C TRP A 144 -10.98 -1.05 8.05
N ASN A 145 -11.64 0.06 8.37
CA ASN A 145 -12.02 0.37 9.75
C ASN A 145 -13.13 -0.56 10.26
N ILE A 146 -14.10 -0.94 9.41
CA ILE A 146 -15.14 -1.92 9.77
C ILE A 146 -14.48 -3.28 10.10
N PHE A 147 -13.63 -3.77 9.21
CA PHE A 147 -12.97 -5.05 9.40
C PHE A 147 -11.94 -5.01 10.53
N THR A 148 -11.28 -3.89 10.77
CA THR A 148 -10.44 -3.68 11.96
C THR A 148 -11.26 -3.79 13.23
N ALA A 149 -12.45 -3.17 13.30
CA ALA A 149 -13.34 -3.30 14.44
C ALA A 149 -13.77 -4.77 14.64
N ILE A 150 -14.13 -5.48 13.56
CA ILE A 150 -14.47 -6.91 13.61
C ILE A 150 -13.28 -7.73 14.14
N GLY A 151 -12.07 -7.48 13.63
CA GLY A 151 -10.86 -8.17 14.06
C GLY A 151 -10.50 -7.89 15.53
N ALA A 152 -10.66 -6.65 15.98
CA ALA A 152 -10.42 -6.27 17.37
C ALA A 152 -11.44 -6.93 18.32
N LEU A 153 -12.72 -6.92 17.98
CA LEU A 153 -13.76 -7.59 18.76
C LEU A 153 -13.57 -9.10 18.78
N ALA A 154 -13.21 -9.72 17.65
CA ALA A 154 -12.89 -11.14 17.59
C ALA A 154 -11.64 -11.47 18.42
N GLY A 155 -10.63 -10.60 18.41
CA GLY A 155 -9.43 -10.70 19.25
C GLY A 155 -9.77 -10.68 20.74
N ASP A 156 -10.57 -9.71 21.16
CA ASP A 156 -10.97 -9.51 22.57
C ASP A 156 -11.85 -10.65 23.09
N ALA A 157 -12.74 -11.17 22.23
CA ALA A 157 -13.61 -12.31 22.55
C ALA A 157 -12.83 -13.62 22.81
N MET A 158 -11.59 -13.75 22.36
CA MET A 158 -10.74 -14.92 22.63
C MET A 158 -10.13 -14.92 24.04
N GLY A 159 -10.31 -13.85 24.83
CA GLY A 159 -9.77 -13.73 26.19
C GLY A 159 -8.28 -13.41 26.22
N ASP A 160 -7.62 -13.62 27.37
CA ASP A 160 -6.21 -13.26 27.54
C ASP A 160 -5.30 -14.16 26.69
N PRO A 161 -4.61 -13.64 25.66
CA PRO A 161 -3.75 -14.44 24.78
C PRO A 161 -2.66 -15.20 25.54
N LYS A 162 -2.22 -14.67 26.70
CA LYS A 162 -1.20 -15.31 27.53
C LYS A 162 -1.67 -16.63 28.13
N GLN A 163 -2.97 -16.79 28.37
CA GLN A 163 -3.54 -18.03 28.94
C GLN A 163 -3.51 -19.19 27.94
N TRP A 164 -3.44 -18.89 26.65
CA TRP A 164 -3.43 -19.89 25.57
C TRP A 164 -2.03 -20.16 25.01
N GLY A 165 -0.97 -19.58 25.60
CA GLY A 165 0.40 -19.66 25.05
C GLY A 165 0.54 -18.92 23.71
N LEU A 166 -0.26 -17.86 23.51
CA LEU A 166 -0.25 -17.03 22.31
C LEU A 166 0.68 -15.81 22.44
N ASP A 167 1.62 -15.84 23.39
CA ASP A 167 2.69 -14.86 23.55
C ASP A 167 3.53 -14.68 22.27
N GLY A 168 3.69 -15.75 21.48
CA GLY A 168 4.27 -15.69 20.12
C GLY A 168 3.27 -15.46 18.98
N ALA A 169 1.96 -15.44 19.25
CA ALA A 169 0.93 -15.43 18.20
C ALA A 169 0.90 -14.13 17.41
N ALA A 170 1.22 -12.99 18.04
CA ALA A 170 1.33 -11.73 17.31
C ALA A 170 2.44 -11.80 16.25
N VAL A 171 3.60 -12.36 16.61
CA VAL A 171 4.72 -12.57 15.68
C VAL A 171 4.34 -13.60 14.60
N ALA A 172 3.71 -14.71 14.98
CA ALA A 172 3.27 -15.75 14.04
C ALA A 172 2.21 -15.21 13.05
N ALA A 173 1.25 -14.42 13.53
CA ALA A 173 0.26 -13.75 12.71
C ALA A 173 0.93 -12.76 11.74
N PHE A 174 1.88 -11.95 12.21
CA PHE A 174 2.66 -11.07 11.33
C PHE A 174 3.42 -11.84 10.24
N LEU A 175 4.08 -12.96 10.59
CA LEU A 175 4.76 -13.82 9.63
C LEU A 175 3.79 -14.45 8.63
N ALA A 176 2.63 -14.91 9.09
CA ALA A 176 1.57 -15.44 8.23
C ALA A 176 1.04 -14.38 7.25
N LEU A 177 0.96 -13.12 7.68
CA LEU A 177 0.58 -11.99 6.84
C LEU A 177 1.69 -11.58 5.85
N LEU A 178 2.95 -11.75 6.24
CA LEU A 178 4.11 -11.46 5.38
C LEU A 178 4.30 -12.55 4.31
N TRP A 179 3.98 -13.81 4.63
CA TRP A 179 4.24 -14.96 3.77
C TRP A 179 3.70 -14.81 2.32
N PRO A 180 2.44 -14.40 2.08
CA PRO A 180 1.93 -14.20 0.71
C PRO A 180 2.64 -13.10 -0.07
N ARG A 181 3.33 -12.17 0.62
CA ARG A 181 4.09 -11.07 0.00
C ARG A 181 5.50 -11.47 -0.41
N LEU A 182 6.02 -12.58 0.12
CA LEU A 182 7.36 -13.12 -0.22
C LEU A 182 7.28 -14.09 -1.40
N LYS A 183 6.91 -13.58 -2.58
CA LYS A 183 6.86 -14.38 -3.82
C LYS A 183 8.02 -14.03 -4.73
N GLY A 184 8.91 -15.00 -4.97
CA GLY A 184 10.09 -14.84 -5.83
C GLY A 184 11.41 -14.78 -5.05
N ARG A 185 12.52 -14.91 -5.78
CA ARG A 185 13.88 -15.00 -5.17
C ARG A 185 14.32 -13.68 -4.54
N GLU A 186 13.99 -12.56 -5.17
CA GLU A 186 14.43 -11.23 -4.72
C GLU A 186 13.74 -10.78 -3.41
N PRO A 187 12.40 -10.83 -3.24
CA PRO A 187 11.77 -10.51 -1.96
C PRO A 187 12.23 -11.40 -0.81
N TRP A 188 12.46 -12.69 -1.07
CA TRP A 188 13.03 -13.62 -0.09
C TRP A 188 14.47 -13.26 0.29
N ALA A 189 15.31 -12.88 -0.68
CA ALA A 189 16.68 -12.47 -0.42
C ALA A 189 16.74 -11.18 0.41
N ILE A 190 15.89 -10.19 0.09
CA ILE A 190 15.77 -8.94 0.87
C ILE A 190 15.29 -9.27 2.28
N ALA A 191 14.25 -10.09 2.43
CA ALA A 191 13.74 -10.48 3.75
C ALA A 191 14.81 -11.21 4.59
N ALA A 192 15.56 -12.13 3.99
CA ALA A 192 16.65 -12.84 4.67
C ALA A 192 17.79 -11.90 5.07
N ALA A 193 18.18 -10.97 4.20
CA ALA A 193 19.20 -9.96 4.50
C ALA A 193 18.76 -9.04 5.65
N CYS A 194 17.52 -8.56 5.62
CA CYS A 194 16.94 -7.75 6.69
C CYS A 194 16.84 -8.54 8.01
N ALA A 195 16.42 -9.80 7.96
CA ALA A 195 16.35 -10.66 9.13
C ALA A 195 17.74 -10.88 9.76
N LEU A 196 18.74 -11.19 8.94
CA LEU A 196 20.13 -11.35 9.39
C LEU A 196 20.65 -10.06 10.02
N ALA A 197 20.49 -8.92 9.34
CA ALA A 197 20.89 -7.62 9.86
C ALA A 197 20.19 -7.28 11.18
N THR A 198 18.91 -7.60 11.29
CA THR A 198 18.13 -7.42 12.54
C THR A 198 18.70 -8.27 13.66
N ILE A 199 18.90 -9.57 13.44
CA ILE A 199 19.43 -10.50 14.44
C ILE A 199 20.81 -10.05 14.92
N LEU A 200 21.67 -9.62 13.99
CA LEU A 200 23.00 -9.12 14.31
C LEU A 200 22.95 -7.80 15.08
N ALA A 201 21.96 -6.94 14.82
CA ALA A 201 21.81 -5.66 15.51
C ALA A 201 21.25 -5.80 16.93
N VAL A 202 20.31 -6.74 17.16
CA VAL A 202 19.59 -6.93 18.43
C VAL A 202 20.47 -6.84 19.70
N PRO A 203 21.66 -7.49 19.80
CA PRO A 203 22.47 -7.42 21.02
C PRO A 203 23.17 -6.07 21.24
N PHE A 204 23.26 -5.21 20.22
CA PHE A 204 24.06 -3.98 20.26
C PHE A 204 23.24 -2.69 20.34
N VAL A 205 21.93 -2.75 20.06
CA VAL A 205 21.10 -1.53 19.97
C VAL A 205 19.82 -1.64 20.80
N PRO A 206 19.27 -0.51 21.28
CA PRO A 206 17.99 -0.48 21.97
C PRO A 206 16.84 -1.06 21.14
N SER A 207 15.79 -1.53 21.83
CA SER A 207 14.62 -2.11 21.19
C SER A 207 13.98 -1.15 20.18
N GLY A 208 13.81 -1.66 18.94
CA GLY A 208 13.25 -0.91 17.81
C GLY A 208 14.26 -0.27 16.84
N VAL A 209 15.51 -0.04 17.26
CA VAL A 209 16.60 0.33 16.34
C VAL A 209 16.90 -0.76 15.31
N PRO A 210 16.81 -2.07 15.61
CA PRO A 210 17.02 -3.12 14.60
C PRO A 210 16.09 -3.00 13.38
N ILE A 211 14.88 -2.45 13.57
CA ILE A 211 13.93 -2.23 12.48
C ILE A 211 14.38 -1.09 11.56
N LEU A 212 15.03 -0.05 12.11
CA LEU A 212 15.64 1.02 11.32
C LEU A 212 16.80 0.47 10.50
N VAL A 213 17.62 -0.40 11.09
CA VAL A 213 18.71 -1.10 10.39
C VAL A 213 18.15 -1.92 9.23
N ALA A 214 17.09 -2.70 9.46
CA ALA A 214 16.42 -3.46 8.41
C ALA A 214 15.88 -2.57 7.29
N ALA A 215 15.27 -1.42 7.63
CA ALA A 215 14.77 -0.46 6.64
C ALA A 215 15.91 0.13 5.77
N VAL A 216 17.05 0.47 6.38
CA VAL A 216 18.24 0.94 5.65
C VAL A 216 18.78 -0.15 4.73
N VAL A 217 18.89 -1.40 5.22
CA VAL A 217 19.35 -2.54 4.40
C VAL A 217 18.42 -2.77 3.21
N ALA A 218 17.10 -2.78 3.43
CA ALA A 218 16.12 -2.91 2.35
C ALA A 218 16.23 -1.76 1.34
N GLY A 219 16.40 -0.52 1.82
CA GLY A 219 16.55 0.66 0.97
C GLY A 219 17.81 0.61 0.10
N VAL A 220 18.94 0.21 0.68
CA VAL A 220 20.21 0.06 -0.05
C VAL A 220 20.10 -1.03 -1.10
N ILE A 221 19.55 -2.20 -0.75
CA ILE A 221 19.38 -3.30 -1.71
C ILE A 221 18.43 -2.87 -2.85
N GLY A 222 17.31 -2.22 -2.53
CA GLY A 222 16.35 -1.72 -3.51
C GLY A 222 16.94 -0.67 -4.46
N TRP A 223 17.82 0.20 -3.95
CA TRP A 223 18.54 1.18 -4.78
C TRP A 223 19.42 0.51 -5.83
N PHE A 224 20.16 -0.53 -5.44
CA PHE A 224 21.03 -1.27 -6.36
C PHE A 224 20.29 -2.26 -7.27
N SER A 225 19.05 -2.63 -6.96
CA SER A 225 18.23 -3.49 -7.84
C SER A 225 17.47 -2.68 -8.89
N HIS A 226 17.01 -1.46 -8.59
CA HIS A 226 16.38 -0.57 -9.59
C HIS A 226 17.35 -0.05 -10.65
N ALA A 227 18.64 0.08 -10.33
CA ALA A 227 19.67 0.53 -11.28
C ALA A 227 19.97 -0.48 -12.42
N ARG A 228 19.30 -1.63 -12.49
CA ARG A 228 19.49 -2.64 -13.55
C ARG A 228 18.39 -2.69 -14.61
N LEU A 229 17.36 -1.84 -14.55
CA LEU A 229 16.25 -1.85 -15.51
C LEU A 229 16.32 -0.75 -16.58
N ASP A 230 17.37 0.06 -16.61
CA ASP A 230 17.59 1.03 -17.70
C ASP A 230 18.19 0.38 -18.97
N GLU A 231 18.50 -0.92 -18.95
CA GLU A 231 19.14 -1.64 -20.05
C GLU A 231 18.13 -2.42 -20.94
N GLY A 232 16.85 -2.00 -20.94
CA GLY A 232 15.77 -2.68 -21.69
C GLY A 232 14.62 -1.78 -22.15
N LEU A 233 14.79 -0.46 -22.17
CA LEU A 233 13.78 0.50 -22.65
C LEU A 233 13.79 0.70 -24.18
N GLU A 234 14.22 -0.31 -24.96
CA GLU A 234 13.86 -0.37 -26.36
C GLU A 234 12.52 -1.10 -26.49
N PRO A 235 11.42 -0.42 -26.85
CA PRO A 235 10.21 -1.10 -27.25
C PRO A 235 10.50 -1.88 -28.54
N ASP A 236 10.58 -3.21 -28.46
CA ASP A 236 10.75 -4.13 -29.62
C ASP A 236 9.52 -4.14 -30.57
N VAL A 237 8.57 -3.24 -30.34
CA VAL A 237 7.37 -3.07 -31.16
C VAL A 237 7.11 -1.57 -31.30
N ASP A 238 7.45 -1.02 -32.46
CA ASP A 238 7.01 0.30 -32.89
C ASP A 238 5.49 0.28 -33.17
N PRO A 239 4.65 0.95 -32.35
CA PRO A 239 3.19 0.96 -32.54
C PRO A 239 2.74 1.72 -33.81
N TYR A 240 3.66 2.36 -34.54
CA TYR A 240 3.37 3.19 -35.70
C TYR A 240 3.87 2.61 -37.04
N ALA A 241 4.53 1.45 -37.04
CA ALA A 241 5.04 0.83 -38.26
C ALA A 241 3.93 0.48 -39.29
N GLU A 242 2.68 0.31 -38.85
CA GLU A 242 1.60 -0.18 -39.71
C GLU A 242 0.84 0.89 -40.51
N LYS A 243 1.06 2.20 -40.27
CA LYS A 243 0.27 3.26 -40.93
C LYS A 243 0.86 3.85 -42.21
N HIS A 244 2.01 3.39 -42.69
CA HIS A 244 2.64 3.93 -43.91
C HIS A 244 2.66 2.97 -45.13
N ARG A 245 1.94 1.84 -45.10
CA ARG A 245 1.92 0.89 -46.23
C ARG A 245 0.69 0.93 -47.14
N HIS A 246 -0.08 2.01 -47.14
CA HIS A 246 -1.12 2.24 -48.17
C HIS A 246 -1.05 3.67 -48.70
N GLY A 247 -0.31 3.84 -49.80
CA GLY A 247 -0.16 5.13 -50.46
C GLY A 247 0.74 5.10 -51.68
N LYS A 248 0.59 4.12 -52.58
CA LYS A 248 1.11 4.24 -53.95
C LYS A 248 -0.07 4.11 -54.91
N PRO A 249 -0.45 5.17 -55.65
CA PRO A 249 -1.35 5.01 -56.78
C PRO A 249 -0.54 4.39 -57.91
N ALA A 250 -0.87 3.15 -58.29
CA ALA A 250 -0.45 2.63 -59.59
C ALA A 250 -1.44 3.21 -60.61
N ASN A 251 -1.07 4.37 -61.16
CA ASN A 251 -1.70 4.92 -62.36
C ASN A 251 -1.51 3.90 -63.48
N GLY A 252 -2.61 3.48 -64.08
CA GLY A 252 -2.57 2.76 -65.35
C GLY A 252 -2.21 3.74 -66.45
N ASP A 253 -1.23 3.38 -67.26
CA ASP A 253 -1.07 3.94 -68.59
C ASP A 253 -0.94 2.78 -69.58
N THR A 254 -1.95 2.73 -70.45
CA THR A 254 -1.97 2.16 -71.79
C THR A 254 -0.67 2.39 -72.57
N GLN A 255 -0.04 1.31 -73.04
CA GLN A 255 0.22 0.99 -74.46
C GLN A 255 0.95 -0.36 -74.58
#